data_AF-A0A317J6P4-F1
#
_entry.id   AF-A0A317J6P4-F1
#
_cell.length_a   1.000
_cell.length_b   1.000
_cell.length_c   1.000
_cell.angle_alpha   90.00
_cell.angle_beta   90.00
_cell.angle_gamma   90.00
#
_symmetry.space_group_name_H-M   'P 1'
#
loop_
_entity.id
_entity.type
_entity.pdbx_description
1 polymer ?
#
loop_
_entity_poly.entity_id
_entity_poly.type
_entity_poly.pdbx_seq_one_letter_code
_entity_poly.pdbx_strand_id
1 'polypeptide(L)'
;MDGKDRRSPDLFDRECAVMDRFIANAKSYIQISSGGLLLSITFLHEIVGVPKDERVMPGPVLIGAWICFLLAILAGATYEYFAVKFLEWKAGVPRSHRNIDEWLIQHPWLMYGVMLGGFYLGTFLFTVAAIQRFP
;
A
#
# COMPACT_ATOMS: atom_id res chain seq x y z
N MET A 1 40.52 -28.29 -1.13
CA MET A 1 39.79 -27.21 -1.81
C MET A 1 38.64 -27.84 -2.58
N ASP A 2 37.44 -27.83 -2.01
CA ASP A 2 36.22 -28.01 -2.82
C ASP A 2 35.05 -27.31 -2.12
N GLY A 3 34.91 -26.02 -2.43
CA GLY A 3 33.91 -25.12 -1.87
C GLY A 3 32.84 -24.77 -2.91
N LYS A 4 32.46 -25.75 -3.73
CA LYS A 4 31.49 -25.57 -4.81
C LYS A 4 30.08 -25.89 -4.29
N ASP A 5 29.31 -24.81 -4.15
CA ASP A 5 27.87 -24.78 -4.42
C ASP A 5 26.87 -25.34 -3.38
N ARG A 6 27.04 -24.99 -2.10
CA ARG A 6 25.94 -25.01 -1.11
C ARG A 6 25.25 -23.64 -0.94
N ARG A 7 25.30 -22.77 -1.95
CA ARG A 7 24.86 -21.36 -1.82
C ARG A 7 23.47 -21.04 -2.39
N SER A 8 22.80 -21.95 -3.09
CA SER A 8 21.63 -21.56 -3.89
C SER A 8 20.23 -21.68 -3.22
N PRO A 9 19.92 -22.69 -2.39
CA PRO A 9 18.59 -22.82 -1.76
C PRO A 9 18.40 -21.86 -0.58
N ASP A 10 19.35 -21.85 0.36
CA ASP A 10 19.26 -21.07 1.60
C ASP A 10 19.17 -19.55 1.38
N LEU A 11 19.77 -19.04 0.29
CA LEU A 11 19.66 -17.62 -0.07
C LEU A 11 18.30 -17.29 -0.67
N PHE A 12 17.74 -18.18 -1.48
CA PHE A 12 16.40 -18.01 -2.04
C PHE A 12 15.34 -18.05 -0.93
N ASP A 13 15.42 -19.02 -0.03
CA ASP A 13 14.50 -19.15 1.10
C ASP A 13 14.57 -17.93 2.04
N ARG A 14 15.77 -17.39 2.28
CA ARG A 14 15.93 -16.15 3.05
C ARG A 14 15.31 -14.95 2.35
N GLU A 15 15.45 -14.83 1.04
CA GLU A 15 14.83 -13.74 0.28
C GLU A 15 13.31 -13.86 0.26
N CYS A 16 12.75 -15.06 0.07
CA CYS A 16 11.32 -15.32 0.22
C CYS A 16 10.81 -14.91 1.61
N ALA A 17 11.49 -15.35 2.67
CA ALA A 17 11.10 -15.03 4.04
C ALA A 17 11.15 -13.52 4.34
N VAL A 18 12.12 -12.80 3.78
CA VAL A 18 12.20 -11.33 3.90
C VAL A 18 11.08 -10.66 3.10
N MET A 19 10.84 -11.11 1.86
CA MET A 19 9.78 -10.61 0.99
C MET A 19 8.40 -10.78 1.63
N ASP A 20 8.12 -11.95 2.20
CA ASP A 20 6.86 -12.25 2.89
C ASP A 20 6.59 -11.29 4.05
N ARG A 21 7.62 -10.92 4.82
CA ARG A 21 7.49 -9.92 5.89
C ARG A 21 7.11 -8.56 5.34
N PHE A 22 7.71 -8.14 4.23
CA PHE A 22 7.34 -6.87 3.58
C PHE A 22 5.93 -6.89 2.99
N ILE A 23 5.52 -8.01 2.37
CA ILE A 23 4.14 -8.21 1.88
C ILE A 23 3.15 -8.13 3.04
N ALA A 24 3.41 -8.85 4.14
CA ALA A 24 2.55 -8.80 5.33
C ALA A 24 2.44 -7.38 5.90
N ASN A 25 3.53 -6.61 5.87
CA ASN A 25 3.53 -5.22 6.29
C ASN A 25 2.73 -4.32 5.33
N ALA A 26 2.91 -4.48 4.01
CA ALA A 26 2.12 -3.76 3.00
C ALA A 26 0.61 -4.03 3.17
N LYS A 27 0.20 -5.29 3.36
CA LYS A 27 -1.18 -5.66 3.68
C LYS A 27 -1.71 -4.94 4.91
N SER A 28 -0.89 -4.84 5.96
CA SER A 28 -1.27 -4.14 7.19
C SER A 28 -1.56 -2.65 6.91
N TYR A 29 -0.69 -1.98 6.15
CA TYR A 29 -0.92 -0.58 5.75
C TYR A 29 -2.16 -0.41 4.86
N ILE A 30 -2.39 -1.31 3.90
CA ILE A 30 -3.59 -1.32 3.06
C ILE A 30 -4.83 -1.44 3.94
N GLN A 31 -4.83 -2.39 4.89
CA GLN A 31 -5.96 -2.65 5.77
C GLN A 31 -6.24 -1.45 6.69
N ILE A 32 -5.21 -0.86 7.30
CA ILE A 32 -5.37 0.33 8.16
C ILE A 32 -5.84 1.53 7.35
N SER A 33 -5.28 1.76 6.15
CA SER A 33 -5.71 2.84 5.25
C SER A 33 -7.16 2.68 4.82
N SER A 34 -7.55 1.44 4.48
CA SER A 34 -8.93 1.11 4.10
C SER A 34 -9.89 1.30 5.27
N GLY A 35 -9.48 0.88 6.47
CA GLY A 35 -10.23 1.10 7.71
C GLY A 35 -10.40 2.58 8.01
N GLY A 36 -9.34 3.39 7.88
CA GLY A 36 -9.40 4.84 8.05
C GLY A 36 -10.32 5.53 7.03
N LEU A 37 -10.28 5.11 5.77
CA LEU A 37 -11.22 5.55 4.73
C LEU A 37 -12.67 5.20 5.10
N LEU A 38 -12.96 3.95 5.42
CA LEU A 38 -14.31 3.51 5.77
C LEU A 38 -14.83 4.26 7.01
N LEU A 39 -13.98 4.40 8.03
CA LEU A 39 -14.28 5.14 9.25
C LEU A 39 -14.54 6.61 8.95
N SER A 40 -13.76 7.25 8.09
CA SER A 40 -13.99 8.64 7.67
C SER A 40 -15.30 8.84 6.92
N ILE A 41 -15.68 7.89 6.06
CA ILE A 41 -16.94 7.92 5.30
C ILE A 41 -18.14 7.70 6.23
N THR A 42 -18.04 6.71 7.13
CA THR A 42 -19.09 6.43 8.12
C THR A 42 -19.25 7.59 9.09
N PHE A 43 -18.16 8.20 9.58
CA PHE A 43 -18.25 9.42 10.39
C PHE A 43 -18.89 10.58 9.63
N LEU A 44 -18.58 10.77 8.35
CA LEU A 44 -19.23 11.81 7.53
C LEU A 44 -20.74 11.58 7.41
N HIS A 45 -21.17 10.33 7.30
CA HIS A 45 -22.58 9.96 7.17
C HIS A 45 -23.33 9.99 8.52
N GLU A 46 -22.69 9.53 9.60
CA GLU A 46 -23.33 9.35 10.92
C GLU A 46 -23.29 10.61 11.79
N ILE A 47 -22.17 11.35 11.82
CA ILE A 47 -22.02 12.55 12.68
C ILE A 47 -22.72 13.77 12.09
N VAL A 48 -22.66 13.95 10.78
CA VAL A 48 -23.23 15.17 10.16
C VAL A 48 -24.76 15.07 10.07
N GLY A 49 -25.36 13.90 10.35
CA GLY A 49 -26.81 13.73 10.47
C GLY A 49 -27.59 14.12 9.20
N VAL A 50 -26.90 14.14 8.05
CA VAL A 50 -27.48 14.64 6.80
C VAL A 50 -28.43 13.57 6.25
N PRO A 51 -29.71 13.89 5.98
CA PRO A 51 -30.62 12.95 5.33
C PRO A 51 -30.00 12.49 4.01
N LYS A 52 -30.19 11.21 3.65
CA LYS A 52 -29.58 10.52 2.50
C LYS A 52 -29.69 11.25 1.13
N ASP A 53 -30.50 12.30 1.05
CA ASP A 53 -30.74 13.12 -0.15
C ASP A 53 -29.85 14.38 -0.28
N GLU A 54 -29.19 14.84 0.79
CA GLU A 54 -28.31 16.01 0.72
C GLU A 54 -26.86 15.59 0.48
N ARG A 55 -26.26 16.11 -0.60
CA ARG A 55 -24.86 15.88 -0.93
C ARG A 55 -23.97 16.53 0.13
N VAL A 56 -23.54 15.76 1.11
CA VAL A 56 -22.46 16.16 2.02
C VAL A 56 -21.23 16.38 1.17
N MET A 57 -20.89 17.64 0.86
CA MET A 57 -19.63 17.94 0.18
C MET A 57 -18.50 17.83 1.20
N PRO A 58 -17.64 16.80 1.13
CA PRO A 58 -16.46 16.73 1.97
C PRO A 58 -15.58 17.94 1.68
N GLY A 59 -15.01 18.54 2.74
CA GLY A 59 -14.09 19.65 2.58
C GLY A 59 -12.84 19.24 1.78
N PRO A 60 -12.15 20.18 1.12
CA PRO A 60 -11.00 19.88 0.26
C PRO A 60 -9.88 19.13 0.99
N VAL A 61 -9.70 19.37 2.29
CA VAL A 61 -8.71 18.68 3.14
C VAL A 61 -9.05 17.18 3.32
N LEU A 62 -10.34 16.86 3.50
CA LEU A 62 -10.79 15.48 3.66
C LEU A 62 -10.69 14.70 2.34
N ILE A 63 -11.02 15.34 1.22
CA ILE A 63 -10.80 14.78 -0.12
C ILE A 63 -9.30 14.51 -0.35
N GLY A 64 -8.44 15.45 0.04
CA GLY A 64 -6.99 15.26 0.00
C GLY A 64 -6.52 14.05 0.81
N ALA A 65 -7.05 13.86 2.02
CA ALA A 65 -6.75 12.70 2.85
C ALA A 65 -7.20 11.38 2.20
N TRP A 66 -8.38 11.36 1.59
CA TRP A 66 -8.89 10.18 0.87
C TRP A 66 -8.02 9.81 -0.32
N ILE A 67 -7.62 10.79 -1.12
CA ILE A 67 -6.69 10.58 -2.24
C ILE A 67 -5.38 9.99 -1.72
N CYS A 68 -4.83 10.52 -0.62
CA CYS A 68 -3.60 10.01 -0.02
C CYS A 68 -3.74 8.56 0.48
N PHE A 69 -4.86 8.22 1.13
CA PHE A 69 -5.11 6.84 1.54
C PHE A 69 -5.33 5.89 0.35
N LEU A 70 -6.01 6.33 -0.71
CA LEU A 70 -6.16 5.55 -1.94
C LEU A 70 -4.81 5.32 -2.63
N LEU A 71 -3.95 6.35 -2.67
CA LEU A 71 -2.59 6.21 -3.18
C LEU A 71 -1.77 5.24 -2.34
N ALA A 72 -1.90 5.26 -1.01
CA ALA A 72 -1.23 4.31 -0.14
C ALA A 72 -1.70 2.87 -0.39
N ILE A 73 -3.01 2.66 -0.56
CA ILE A 73 -3.58 1.35 -0.89
C ILE A 73 -3.09 0.86 -2.25
N LEU A 74 -3.15 1.72 -3.27
CA LEU A 74 -2.72 1.38 -4.62
C LEU A 74 -1.22 1.06 -4.66
N ALA A 75 -0.39 1.86 -3.99
CA ALA A 75 1.05 1.63 -3.90
C ALA A 75 1.37 0.32 -3.15
N GLY A 76 0.66 0.02 -2.06
CA GLY A 76 0.80 -1.25 -1.34
C GLY A 76 0.42 -2.45 -2.20
N ALA A 77 -0.73 -2.41 -2.89
CA ALA A 77 -1.17 -3.48 -3.77
C ALA A 77 -0.21 -3.68 -4.96
N THR A 78 0.31 -2.59 -5.51
CA THR A 78 1.30 -2.62 -6.59
C THR A 78 2.63 -3.21 -6.09
N TYR A 79 3.06 -2.88 -4.87
CA TYR A 79 4.24 -3.48 -4.24
C TYR A 79 4.11 -5.00 -4.09
N GLU A 80 2.97 -5.49 -3.61
CA GLU A 80 2.71 -6.93 -3.49
C GLU A 80 2.77 -7.64 -4.84
N TYR A 81 2.19 -7.02 -5.88
CA TYR A 81 2.25 -7.54 -7.25
C TYR A 81 3.69 -7.67 -7.76
N PHE A 82 4.52 -6.63 -7.56
CA PHE A 82 5.93 -6.67 -7.95
C PHE A 82 6.74 -7.68 -7.15
N ALA A 83 6.47 -7.83 -5.85
CA ALA A 83 7.15 -8.79 -4.98
C ALA A 83 6.93 -10.23 -5.45
N VAL A 84 5.68 -10.58 -5.79
CA VAL A 84 5.35 -11.90 -6.35
C VAL A 84 6.00 -12.10 -7.72
N LYS A 85 5.97 -11.08 -8.60
CA LYS A 85 6.62 -11.15 -9.91
C LYS A 85 8.14 -11.31 -9.83
N PHE A 86 8.79 -10.69 -8.85
CA PHE A 86 10.22 -10.85 -8.61
C PHE A 86 10.56 -12.28 -8.19
N LEU A 87 9.76 -12.87 -7.29
CA LEU A 87 9.93 -14.26 -6.87
C LEU A 87 9.69 -15.24 -8.01
N GLU A 88 8.67 -15.03 -8.86
CA GLU A 88 8.43 -15.83 -10.07
C GLU A 88 9.62 -15.79 -11.03
N TRP A 89 10.22 -14.60 -11.25
CA TRP A 89 11.41 -14.44 -12.09
C TRP A 89 12.60 -15.22 -11.52
N LYS A 90 12.83 -15.11 -10.21
CA LYS A 90 13.95 -15.77 -9.53
C LYS A 90 13.78 -17.29 -9.42
N ALA A 91 12.54 -17.78 -9.34
CA ALA A 91 12.21 -19.21 -9.30
C ALA A 91 12.29 -19.91 -10.67
N GLY A 92 12.53 -19.18 -11.76
CA GLY A 92 12.69 -19.75 -13.10
C GLY A 92 11.40 -20.30 -13.72
N VAL A 93 10.23 -19.84 -13.26
CA VAL A 93 8.93 -20.30 -13.77
C VAL A 93 8.74 -19.80 -15.22
N PRO A 94 8.32 -20.66 -16.19
CA PRO A 94 8.15 -20.28 -17.58
C PRO A 94 7.16 -19.11 -17.73
N ARG A 95 7.66 -17.98 -18.22
CA ARG A 95 6.93 -16.70 -18.33
C ARG A 95 5.64 -16.83 -19.14
N SER A 96 4.55 -16.27 -18.61
CA SER A 96 3.33 -16.02 -19.39
C SER A 96 3.16 -14.57 -19.86
N HIS A 97 3.82 -13.55 -19.28
CA HIS A 97 3.51 -12.15 -19.65
C HIS A 97 4.71 -11.22 -19.86
N ARG A 98 4.47 -10.36 -20.87
CA ARG A 98 5.33 -9.49 -21.70
C ARG A 98 5.56 -8.13 -21.03
N ASN A 99 6.78 -7.62 -21.11
CA ASN A 99 7.18 -6.21 -20.87
C ASN A 99 6.54 -5.51 -19.67
N ILE A 100 6.88 -5.92 -18.45
CA ILE A 100 6.74 -5.04 -17.28
C ILE A 100 8.13 -4.45 -17.05
N ASP A 101 8.26 -3.13 -17.18
CA ASP A 101 9.52 -2.39 -17.20
C ASP A 101 10.45 -2.84 -16.06
N GLU A 102 11.62 -3.37 -16.43
CA GLU A 102 12.64 -3.90 -15.51
C GLU A 102 13.06 -2.86 -14.45
N TRP A 103 12.92 -1.56 -14.77
CA TRP A 103 13.19 -0.44 -13.87
C TRP A 103 12.25 -0.39 -12.65
N LEU A 104 10.97 -0.72 -12.83
CA LEU A 104 9.97 -0.66 -11.76
C LEU A 104 10.08 -1.86 -10.81
N ILE A 105 10.55 -3.01 -11.33
CA ILE A 105 10.91 -4.19 -10.55
C ILE A 105 12.24 -3.97 -9.80
N GLN A 106 13.15 -3.14 -10.33
CA GLN A 106 14.45 -2.83 -9.70
C GLN A 106 14.37 -1.89 -8.49
N HIS A 107 13.29 -1.12 -8.33
CA HIS A 107 13.16 -0.14 -7.23
C HIS A 107 11.88 -0.33 -6.39
N PRO A 108 11.67 -1.50 -5.76
CA PRO A 108 10.50 -1.76 -4.90
C PRO A 108 10.44 -0.82 -3.69
N TRP A 109 11.58 -0.25 -3.28
CA TRP A 109 11.66 0.74 -2.20
C TRP A 109 10.92 2.05 -2.53
N LEU A 110 10.80 2.44 -3.81
CA LEU A 110 10.06 3.64 -4.21
C LEU A 110 8.56 3.48 -3.92
N MET A 111 7.98 2.35 -4.30
CA MET A 111 6.56 2.06 -4.04
C MET A 111 6.28 1.96 -2.55
N TYR A 112 7.20 1.37 -1.80
CA TYR A 112 7.13 1.34 -0.33
C TYR A 112 7.21 2.75 0.28
N GLY A 113 8.06 3.63 -0.27
CA GLY A 113 8.15 5.04 0.13
C GLY A 113 6.88 5.84 -0.19
N VAL A 114 6.29 5.63 -1.37
CA VAL A 114 5.01 6.25 -1.77
C VAL A 114 3.88 5.76 -0.86
N MET A 115 3.85 4.47 -0.54
CA MET A 115 2.88 3.90 0.40
C MET A 115 2.98 4.56 1.77
N LEU A 116 4.18 4.66 2.35
CA LEU A 116 4.40 5.30 3.64
C LEU A 116 4.08 6.79 3.59
N GLY A 117 4.57 7.51 2.59
CA GLY A 117 4.34 8.94 2.43
C GLY A 117 2.85 9.26 2.28
N GLY A 118 2.14 8.50 1.43
CA GLY A 118 0.69 8.62 1.26
C GLY A 118 -0.07 8.29 2.54
N PHE A 119 0.34 7.26 3.28
CA PHE A 119 -0.29 6.90 4.55
C PHE A 119 -0.14 8.00 5.60
N TYR A 120 1.10 8.43 5.89
CA TYR A 120 1.35 9.46 6.91
C TYR A 120 0.72 10.80 6.55
N LEU A 121 0.82 11.21 5.27
CA LEU A 121 0.19 12.44 4.80
C LEU A 121 -1.34 12.34 4.87
N GLY A 122 -1.92 11.20 4.49
CA GLY A 122 -3.34 10.92 4.59
C GLY A 122 -3.85 10.98 6.03
N THR A 123 -3.15 10.32 6.97
CA THR A 123 -3.49 10.35 8.39
C THR A 123 -3.37 11.75 8.98
N PHE A 124 -2.35 12.51 8.60
CA PHE A 124 -2.17 13.88 9.05
C PHE A 124 -3.31 14.78 8.55
N LEU A 125 -3.61 14.74 7.25
CA LEU A 125 -4.72 15.50 6.66
C LEU A 125 -6.07 15.09 7.24
N PHE A 126 -6.27 13.80 7.47
CA PHE A 126 -7.49 13.28 8.10
C PHE A 126 -7.66 13.82 9.52
N THR A 127 -6.60 13.85 10.32
CA THR A 127 -6.60 14.38 11.68
C THR A 127 -6.91 15.88 11.69
N VAL A 128 -6.27 16.66 10.80
CA VAL A 128 -6.55 18.10 10.65
C VAL A 128 -7.99 18.34 10.22
N ALA A 129 -8.49 17.58 9.25
CA ALA A 129 -9.88 17.69 8.80
C ALA A 129 -10.87 17.35 9.92
N ALA A 130 -10.58 16.35 10.75
CA ALA A 130 -11.39 16.00 11.91
C ALA A 130 -11.43 17.14 12.94
N ILE A 131 -10.26 17.70 13.31
CA ILE A 131 -10.18 18.82 14.27
C ILE A 131 -10.91 20.05 13.73
N GLN A 132 -10.76 20.39 12.45
CA GLN A 132 -11.47 21.53 11.85
C GLN A 132 -12.99 21.33 11.79
N ARG A 133 -13.46 20.08 11.85
CA ARG A 133 -14.88 19.73 11.78
C ARG A 133 -15.55 19.72 13.17
N PHE A 134 -14.78 19.46 14.22
CA PHE A 134 -15.26 19.55 15.60
C PHE A 134 -14.99 20.96 16.16
N PRO A 135 -16.02 21.81 16.36
CA PRO A 135 -15.86 23.09 17.06
C PRO A 135 -15.52 22.90 18.55
#